data_AF-A0A7C1Y4S3-F1
#
_entry.id   AF-A0A7C1Y4S3-F1
#
_cell.length_a   1.000
_cell.length_b   1.000
_cell.length_c   1.000
_cell.angle_alpha   90.00
_cell.angle_beta   90.00
_cell.angle_gamma   90.00
#
_symmetry.space_group_name_H-M   'P 1'
#
loop_
_entity.id
_entity.type
_entity.pdbx_description
1 polymer ?
#
loop_
_entity_poly.entity_id
_entity_poly.type
_entity_poly.pdbx_seq_one_letter_code
_entity_poly.pdbx_strand_id
1 'polypeptide(L)'
;MAQKSYLSTREAADLLGVAVSTVQLWSNNGLLHAWKTGGGHRRIARGSVEAMLARQRGVLARVERETRPSVVIVEDDEQQLRMYHQQFTHRDIAVNVITAQDGYEGLIKIGLHQPDVIITDLIMPNINGFQMIRLIRDMPELMHCLVLVVSGLDETEVQRRGGLPDGVHLFTKPVEFEKLEACMQAKLRVNVA
;
A
#
# COMPACT_ATOMS: atom_id res chain seq x y z
N MET A 1 31.32 -5.52 1.54
CA MET A 1 31.50 -6.57 0.50
C MET A 1 30.41 -6.34 -0.55
N ALA A 2 30.77 -6.04 -1.80
CA ALA A 2 29.78 -5.78 -2.85
C ALA A 2 29.01 -7.05 -3.20
N GLN A 3 27.68 -7.00 -3.15
CA GLN A 3 26.84 -8.15 -3.43
C GLN A 3 26.81 -8.43 -4.94
N LYS A 4 26.93 -9.70 -5.34
CA LYS A 4 26.94 -10.10 -6.76
C LYS A 4 25.68 -9.63 -7.47
N SER A 5 25.78 -9.03 -8.66
CA SER A 5 24.65 -8.54 -9.47
C SER A 5 23.76 -9.65 -10.06
N TYR A 6 24.17 -10.91 -9.90
CA TYR A 6 23.50 -12.08 -10.46
C TYR A 6 23.51 -13.26 -9.50
N LEU A 7 22.61 -14.19 -9.77
CA LEU A 7 22.39 -15.43 -9.03
C LEU A 7 22.45 -16.62 -9.99
N SER A 8 22.86 -17.78 -9.49
CA SER A 8 22.61 -19.06 -10.15
C SER A 8 21.12 -19.42 -10.05
N THR A 9 20.68 -20.37 -10.87
CA THR A 9 19.30 -20.89 -10.79
C THR A 9 18.98 -21.48 -9.43
N ARG A 10 19.97 -22.09 -8.75
CA ARG A 10 19.79 -22.67 -7.42
C ARG A 10 19.66 -21.59 -6.34
N GLU A 11 20.57 -20.61 -6.34
CA GLU A 11 20.48 -19.48 -5.40
C GLU A 11 19.17 -18.69 -5.57
N ALA A 12 18.70 -18.50 -6.80
CA ALA A 12 17.41 -17.87 -7.06
C ALA A 12 16.23 -18.72 -6.56
N ALA A 13 16.30 -20.04 -6.69
CA ALA A 13 15.28 -20.97 -6.21
C ALA A 13 15.19 -20.97 -4.67
N ASP A 14 16.34 -21.00 -4.00
CA ASP A 14 16.46 -20.93 -2.55
C ASP A 14 15.90 -19.61 -2.01
N LEU A 15 16.19 -18.49 -2.69
CA LEU A 15 15.67 -17.17 -2.32
C LEU A 15 14.15 -17.06 -2.52
N LEU A 16 13.62 -17.58 -3.63
CA LEU A 16 12.20 -17.51 -3.99
C LEU A 16 11.34 -18.59 -3.32
N GLY A 17 11.95 -19.54 -2.60
CA GLY A 17 11.26 -20.65 -1.95
C GLY A 17 10.56 -21.61 -2.92
N VAL A 18 11.12 -21.80 -4.12
CA VAL A 18 10.52 -22.67 -5.16
C VAL A 18 11.51 -23.71 -5.68
N ALA A 19 11.02 -24.71 -6.42
CA ALA A 19 11.88 -25.67 -7.10
C ALA A 19 12.75 -25.01 -8.18
N VAL A 20 13.95 -25.56 -8.39
CA VAL A 20 14.89 -25.10 -9.44
C VAL A 20 14.24 -25.14 -10.84
N SER A 21 13.40 -26.15 -11.10
CA SER A 21 12.62 -26.28 -12.35
C SER A 21 11.65 -25.12 -12.56
N THR A 22 11.05 -24.60 -11.49
CA THR A 22 10.15 -23.44 -11.53
C THR A 22 10.90 -22.17 -11.93
N VAL A 23 12.09 -21.95 -11.36
CA VAL A 23 12.95 -20.82 -11.76
C VAL A 23 13.38 -20.95 -13.22
N GLN A 24 13.67 -22.16 -13.70
CA GLN A 24 13.98 -22.40 -15.12
C GLN A 24 12.81 -22.10 -16.04
N LEU A 25 11.59 -22.52 -15.66
CA LEU A 25 10.37 -22.22 -16.39
C LEU A 25 10.14 -20.71 -16.48
N TRP A 26 10.21 -20.01 -15.35
CA TRP A 26 10.05 -18.55 -15.29
C TRP A 26 11.12 -17.81 -16.08
N SER A 27 12.36 -18.31 -16.08
CA SER A 27 13.43 -17.75 -16.91
C SER A 27 13.16 -17.93 -18.40
N ASN A 28 12.63 -19.10 -18.81
CA ASN A 28 12.34 -19.38 -20.22
C ASN A 28 11.13 -18.59 -20.72
N ASN A 29 10.15 -18.33 -19.85
CA ASN A 29 8.94 -17.58 -20.17
C ASN A 29 9.10 -16.07 -19.95
N GLY A 30 10.31 -15.58 -19.65
CA GLY A 30 10.60 -14.15 -19.49
C GLY A 30 10.11 -13.52 -18.18
N LEU A 31 9.58 -14.32 -17.24
CA LEU A 31 9.16 -13.87 -15.91
C LEU A 31 10.34 -13.53 -14.99
N LEU A 32 11.47 -14.23 -15.18
CA LEU A 32 12.74 -13.87 -14.56
C LEU A 32 13.73 -13.51 -15.65
N HIS A 33 14.34 -12.33 -15.53
CA HIS A 33 15.38 -11.92 -16.46
C HIS A 33 16.63 -12.81 -16.24
N ALA A 34 16.94 -13.61 -17.25
CA ALA A 34 18.02 -14.57 -17.21
C ALA A 34 18.79 -14.65 -18.54
N TRP A 35 20.07 -14.99 -18.47
CA TRP A 35 20.91 -15.28 -19.64
C TRP A 35 21.76 -16.53 -19.40
N LYS A 36 22.41 -17.04 -20.46
CA LYS A 36 23.40 -18.12 -20.36
C LYS A 36 24.80 -17.56 -20.55
N THR A 37 25.78 -18.10 -19.83
CA THR A 37 27.20 -17.85 -20.09
C THR A 37 27.68 -18.68 -21.28
N GLY A 38 28.88 -18.41 -21.79
CA GLY A 38 29.49 -19.22 -22.86
C GLY A 38 29.65 -20.70 -22.52
N GLY A 39 29.72 -21.05 -21.22
CA GLY A 39 29.72 -22.44 -20.73
C GLY A 39 28.33 -23.07 -20.54
N GLY A 40 27.26 -22.42 -21.01
CA GLY A 40 25.89 -22.95 -20.96
C GLY A 40 25.16 -22.79 -19.61
N HIS A 41 25.84 -22.33 -18.56
CA HIS A 41 25.23 -22.11 -17.26
C HIS A 41 24.33 -20.87 -17.25
N ARG A 42 23.14 -20.99 -16.67
CA ARG A 42 22.18 -19.88 -16.53
C ARG A 42 22.58 -18.93 -15.40
N ARG A 43 22.32 -17.64 -15.60
CA ARG A 43 22.42 -16.56 -14.62
C ARG A 43 21.10 -15.82 -14.57
N ILE A 44 20.63 -15.55 -13.36
CA ILE A 44 19.40 -14.81 -13.09
C ILE A 44 19.82 -13.43 -12.57
N ALA A 45 19.24 -12.36 -13.11
CA ALA A 45 19.48 -11.01 -12.60
C ALA A 45 18.95 -10.90 -11.16
N ARG A 46 19.80 -10.43 -10.23
CA ARG A 46 19.41 -10.27 -8.82
C ARG A 46 18.17 -9.37 -8.68
N GLY A 47 18.14 -8.24 -9.37
CA GLY A 47 17.00 -7.31 -9.33
C GLY A 47 15.69 -7.94 -9.83
N SER A 48 15.74 -8.93 -10.73
CA SER A 48 14.54 -9.65 -11.17
C SER A 48 14.02 -10.61 -10.09
N VAL A 49 14.91 -11.21 -9.30
CA VAL A 49 14.55 -12.06 -8.15
C VAL A 49 14.00 -11.20 -7.02
N GLU A 50 14.62 -10.06 -6.73
CA GLU A 50 14.17 -9.10 -5.71
C GLU A 50 12.80 -8.51 -6.06
N ALA A 51 12.56 -8.12 -7.31
CA ALA A 51 11.24 -7.67 -7.76
C ALA A 51 10.17 -8.75 -7.63
N MET A 52 10.52 -10.01 -7.89
CA MET A 52 9.61 -11.13 -7.74
C MET A 52 9.34 -11.45 -6.26
N LEU A 53 10.34 -11.33 -5.39
CA LEU A 53 10.18 -11.44 -3.94
C LEU A 53 9.30 -10.32 -3.38
N ALA A 54 9.47 -9.08 -3.85
CA ALA A 54 8.60 -7.97 -3.46
C ALA A 54 7.14 -8.24 -3.88
N ARG A 55 6.92 -8.77 -5.09
CA ARG A 55 5.59 -9.21 -5.55
C ARG A 55 5.03 -10.37 -4.72
N GLN A 56 5.84 -11.39 -4.44
CA GLN A 56 5.44 -12.51 -3.58
C GLN A 56 5.14 -12.04 -2.16
N ARG A 57 5.92 -11.12 -1.58
CA ARG A 57 5.62 -10.52 -0.27
C ARG A 57 4.34 -9.70 -0.31
N GLY A 58 4.08 -8.94 -1.38
CA GLY A 58 2.80 -8.24 -1.55
C GLY A 58 1.61 -9.19 -1.66
N VAL A 59 1.79 -10.33 -2.32
CA VAL A 59 0.75 -11.37 -2.43
C VAL A 59 0.60 -12.18 -1.14
N LEU A 60 1.70 -12.58 -0.49
CA LEU A 60 1.70 -13.31 0.77
C LEU A 60 1.19 -12.46 1.92
N ALA A 61 1.56 -11.17 1.99
CA ALA A 61 0.95 -10.22 2.92
C ALA A 61 -0.55 -10.05 2.68
N ARG A 62 -1.00 -10.19 1.42
CA ARG A 62 -2.43 -10.18 1.06
C ARG A 62 -3.14 -11.50 1.39
N VAL A 63 -2.43 -12.63 1.37
CA VAL A 63 -2.95 -13.95 1.76
C VAL A 63 -2.92 -14.14 3.29
N GLU A 64 -1.94 -13.58 3.99
CA GLU A 64 -1.87 -13.51 5.46
C GLU A 64 -2.81 -12.44 6.05
N ARG A 65 -3.41 -11.57 5.22
CA ARG A 65 -4.46 -10.60 5.60
C ARG A 65 -5.80 -11.25 5.97
N GLU A 66 -5.92 -12.57 5.93
CA GLU A 66 -6.87 -13.30 6.78
C GLU A 66 -6.37 -13.17 8.24
N THR A 67 -6.60 -12.05 8.94
CA THR A 67 -7.83 -11.97 9.74
C THR A 67 -8.58 -10.64 9.77
N ARG A 68 -8.00 -9.47 9.42
CA ARG A 68 -8.71 -8.15 9.44
C ARG A 68 -8.03 -7.11 8.52
N PRO A 69 -8.76 -6.41 7.64
CA PRO A 69 -8.20 -5.31 6.84
C PRO A 69 -7.62 -4.19 7.71
N SER A 70 -6.56 -3.53 7.24
CA SER A 70 -5.90 -2.46 8.00
C SER A 70 -6.26 -1.07 7.48
N VAL A 71 -6.54 -0.15 8.39
CA VAL A 71 -6.93 1.23 8.10
C VAL A 71 -5.96 2.17 8.81
N VAL A 72 -5.32 3.08 8.07
CA VAL A 72 -4.54 4.17 8.67
C VAL A 72 -5.36 5.46 8.63
N ILE A 73 -5.46 6.15 9.76
CA ILE A 73 -6.17 7.42 9.93
C ILE A 73 -5.14 8.50 10.30
N VAL A 74 -5.10 9.58 9.52
CA VAL A 74 -4.17 10.70 9.72
C VAL A 74 -4.97 11.98 9.97
N GLU A 75 -4.88 12.50 11.19
CA GLU A 75 -5.66 13.66 11.66
C GLU A 75 -4.89 14.32 12.82
N ASP A 76 -4.68 15.64 12.74
CA ASP A 76 -3.89 16.39 13.73
C ASP A 76 -4.69 16.78 14.97
N ASP A 77 -6.01 16.87 14.86
CA ASP A 77 -6.88 17.03 16.03
C ASP A 77 -7.06 15.71 16.78
N GLU A 78 -6.55 15.64 18.01
CA GLU A 78 -6.61 14.41 18.79
C GLU A 78 -8.04 13.96 19.16
N GLN A 79 -8.97 14.90 19.35
CA GLN A 79 -10.34 14.54 19.69
C GLN A 79 -11.02 13.89 18.49
N GLN A 80 -10.81 14.45 17.31
CA GLN A 80 -11.31 13.91 16.06
C GLN A 80 -10.64 12.57 15.72
N LEU A 81 -9.33 12.43 15.92
CA LEU A 81 -8.61 11.17 15.74
C LEU A 81 -9.14 10.06 16.66
N ARG A 82 -9.38 10.38 17.95
CA ARG A 82 -10.00 9.45 18.91
C ARG A 82 -11.42 9.07 18.52
N MET A 83 -12.21 10.04 18.06
CA MET A 83 -13.57 9.80 17.57
C MET A 83 -13.56 8.83 16.38
N TYR A 84 -12.68 9.05 15.37
CA TYR A 84 -12.56 8.13 14.24
C TYR A 84 -12.16 6.73 14.71
N HIS A 85 -11.15 6.62 15.58
CA HIS A 85 -10.71 5.33 16.10
C HIS A 85 -11.85 4.58 16.80
N GLN A 86 -12.62 5.26 17.65
CA GLN A 86 -13.78 4.66 18.32
C GLN A 86 -14.85 4.20 17.32
N GLN A 87 -15.24 5.05 16.36
CA GLN A 87 -16.26 4.71 15.37
C GLN A 87 -15.86 3.49 14.52
N PHE A 88 -14.62 3.43 14.04
CA PHE A 88 -14.16 2.31 13.21
C PHE A 88 -13.84 1.04 13.99
N THR A 89 -13.61 1.12 15.30
CA THR A 89 -13.35 -0.07 16.14
C THR A 89 -14.64 -0.74 16.63
N HIS A 90 -15.73 0.02 16.81
CA HIS A 90 -16.97 -0.48 17.43
C HIS A 90 -18.06 -0.88 16.44
N ARG A 91 -17.83 -0.70 15.13
CA ARG A 91 -18.80 -1.02 14.08
C ARG A 91 -18.53 -2.39 13.45
N ASP A 92 -19.47 -2.85 12.63
CA ASP A 92 -19.53 -4.22 12.09
C ASP A 92 -18.34 -4.62 11.19
N ILE A 93 -17.50 -3.66 10.79
CA ILE A 93 -16.30 -3.94 9.98
C ILE A 93 -15.13 -4.23 10.92
N ALA A 94 -14.75 -5.50 11.03
CA ALA A 94 -13.57 -5.90 11.78
C ALA A 94 -12.28 -5.43 11.08
N VAL A 95 -11.87 -4.19 11.34
CA VAL A 95 -10.64 -3.59 10.83
C VAL A 95 -9.59 -3.41 11.92
N ASN A 96 -8.32 -3.46 11.53
CA ASN A 96 -7.21 -3.01 12.36
C ASN A 96 -6.99 -1.51 12.14
N VAL A 97 -7.35 -0.69 13.14
CA VAL A 97 -7.21 0.77 13.06
C VAL A 97 -5.84 1.20 13.56
N ILE A 98 -5.14 1.99 12.74
CA ILE A 98 -3.85 2.60 13.06
C ILE A 98 -4.02 4.11 12.91
N THR A 99 -3.61 4.88 13.90
CA THR A 99 -3.76 6.34 13.92
C THR A 99 -2.42 7.04 13.71
N ALA A 100 -2.42 8.25 13.19
CA ALA A 100 -1.26 9.14 13.08
C ALA A 100 -1.72 10.59 13.28
N GLN A 101 -0.89 11.40 13.93
CA GLN A 101 -1.20 12.80 14.27
C GLN A 101 -0.69 13.81 13.25
N ASP A 102 0.12 13.39 12.28
CA ASP A 102 0.55 14.25 11.17
C ASP A 102 0.92 13.42 9.93
N GLY A 103 1.16 14.11 8.82
CA GLY A 103 1.52 13.46 7.56
C GLY A 103 2.86 12.72 7.58
N TYR A 104 3.80 13.09 8.46
CA TYR A 104 5.09 12.40 8.58
C TYR A 104 4.92 11.05 9.28
N GLU A 105 4.25 11.04 10.43
CA GLU A 105 3.89 9.81 11.13
C GLU A 105 2.98 8.93 10.25
N GLY A 106 2.05 9.56 9.51
CA GLY A 106 1.19 8.90 8.54
C GLY A 106 1.99 8.15 7.48
N LEU A 107 2.95 8.79 6.81
CA LEU A 107 3.80 8.15 5.80
C LEU A 107 4.60 6.97 6.36
N ILE A 108 5.16 7.09 7.58
CA ILE A 108 5.88 6.00 8.25
C ILE A 108 4.95 4.81 8.46
N LYS A 109 3.78 5.04 9.06
CA LYS A 109 2.81 3.98 9.36
C LYS A 109 2.25 3.35 8.08
N ILE A 110 2.00 4.13 7.04
CA ILE A 110 1.57 3.62 5.73
C ILE A 110 2.63 2.71 5.12
N GLY A 111 3.90 3.10 5.14
CA GLY A 111 5.00 2.27 4.63
C GLY A 111 5.19 0.97 5.41
N LEU A 112 5.05 1.02 6.75
CA LEU A 112 5.21 -0.13 7.64
C LEU A 112 4.06 -1.13 7.52
N HIS A 113 2.82 -0.63 7.48
CA HIS A 113 1.63 -1.47 7.57
C HIS A 113 0.97 -1.77 6.24
N GLN A 114 1.32 -1.03 5.17
CA GLN A 114 0.71 -1.11 3.85
C GLN A 114 -0.82 -1.24 3.95
N PRO A 115 -1.54 -0.22 4.43
CA PRO A 115 -2.96 -0.36 4.72
C PRO A 115 -3.82 -0.62 3.47
N ASP A 116 -5.00 -1.18 3.67
CA ASP A 116 -6.04 -1.32 2.64
C ASP A 116 -6.77 0.01 2.41
N VAL A 117 -6.87 0.83 3.46
CA VAL A 117 -7.57 2.11 3.47
C VAL A 117 -6.73 3.15 4.20
N ILE A 118 -6.64 4.34 3.62
CA ILE A 118 -6.09 5.54 4.26
C ILE A 118 -7.23 6.56 4.37
N ILE A 119 -7.41 7.11 5.57
CA ILE A 119 -8.29 8.24 5.83
C ILE A 119 -7.40 9.40 6.28
N THR A 120 -7.47 10.57 5.63
CA THR A 120 -6.60 11.71 5.96
C THR A 120 -7.31 13.05 5.83
N ASP A 121 -6.97 14.02 6.69
CA ASP A 121 -7.22 15.44 6.39
C ASP A 121 -6.21 15.94 5.35
N LEU A 122 -6.55 17.02 4.65
CA LEU A 122 -5.69 17.80 3.78
C LEU A 122 -4.93 18.90 4.52
N ILE A 123 -5.54 19.49 5.55
CA ILE A 123 -4.94 20.59 6.30
C ILE A 123 -4.39 20.04 7.61
N MET A 124 -3.07 19.92 7.68
CA MET A 124 -2.33 19.47 8.86
C MET A 124 -1.00 20.24 8.93
N PRO A 125 -0.39 20.39 10.11
CA PRO A 125 0.96 20.96 10.24
C PRO A 125 2.01 20.09 9.57
N ASN A 126 3.16 20.70 9.24
CA ASN A 126 4.32 20.03 8.62
C ASN A 126 4.01 19.47 7.22
N ILE A 127 3.86 18.14 7.12
CA ILE A 127 3.47 17.46 5.88
C ILE A 127 1.96 17.44 5.83
N ASN A 128 1.40 18.19 4.88
CA ASN A 128 -0.04 18.25 4.68
C ASN A 128 -0.54 17.06 3.85
N GLY A 129 -1.86 16.82 3.87
CA GLY A 129 -2.45 15.67 3.19
C GLY A 129 -2.26 15.68 1.67
N PHE A 130 -2.21 16.86 1.03
CA PHE A 130 -1.93 16.93 -0.41
C PHE A 130 -0.57 16.35 -0.77
N GLN A 131 0.46 16.73 -0.02
CA GLN A 131 1.83 16.23 -0.22
C GLN A 131 1.91 14.73 0.06
N MET A 132 1.31 14.30 1.18
CA MET A 132 1.28 12.90 1.56
C MET A 132 0.62 12.02 0.48
N ILE A 133 -0.56 12.41 -0.02
CA ILE A 133 -1.30 11.65 -1.03
C ILE A 133 -0.49 11.52 -2.33
N ARG A 134 0.17 12.59 -2.77
CA ARG A 134 1.03 12.53 -3.96
C ARG A 134 2.19 11.55 -3.79
N LEU A 135 2.87 11.58 -2.65
CA LEU A 135 3.95 10.64 -2.33
C LEU A 135 3.47 9.18 -2.34
N ILE A 136 2.30 8.91 -1.79
CA ILE A 136 1.70 7.56 -1.75
C ILE A 136 1.35 7.08 -3.17
N ARG A 137 0.86 7.97 -4.05
CA ARG A 137 0.49 7.61 -5.42
C ARG A 137 1.69 7.25 -6.30
N ASP A 138 2.88 7.73 -5.95
CA ASP A 138 4.11 7.35 -6.63
C ASP A 138 4.65 5.97 -6.18
N MET A 139 4.03 5.34 -5.17
CA MET A 139 4.45 4.03 -4.63
C MET A 139 3.63 2.88 -5.26
N PRO A 140 4.23 2.01 -6.09
CA PRO A 140 3.52 0.90 -6.74
C PRO A 140 2.84 -0.06 -5.77
N GLU A 141 3.42 -0.24 -4.58
CA GLU A 141 2.90 -1.14 -3.55
C GLU A 141 1.58 -0.64 -2.95
N LEU A 142 1.31 0.67 -3.02
CA LEU A 142 0.12 1.31 -2.44
C LEU A 142 -0.98 1.59 -3.47
N MET A 143 -0.79 1.21 -4.73
CA MET A 143 -1.79 1.39 -5.79
C MET A 143 -3.11 0.65 -5.50
N HIS A 144 -3.07 -0.39 -4.66
CA HIS A 144 -4.27 -1.11 -4.23
C HIS A 144 -5.07 -0.36 -3.16
N CYS A 145 -4.47 0.59 -2.44
CA CYS A 145 -5.05 1.27 -1.30
C CYS A 145 -6.18 2.21 -1.71
N LEU A 146 -7.29 2.17 -0.97
CA LEU A 146 -8.33 3.19 -1.03
C LEU A 146 -7.88 4.42 -0.24
N VAL A 147 -7.96 5.60 -0.84
CA VAL A 147 -7.62 6.86 -0.17
C VAL A 147 -8.88 7.70 -0.04
N LEU A 148 -9.30 7.92 1.20
CA LEU A 148 -10.42 8.76 1.57
C LEU A 148 -9.88 10.03 2.23
N VAL A 149 -10.27 11.17 1.68
CA VAL A 149 -9.93 12.47 2.23
C VAL A 149 -11.12 12.99 2.98
N VAL A 150 -10.93 13.44 4.22
CA VAL A 150 -11.95 14.12 5.01
C VAL A 150 -11.42 15.46 5.44
N SER A 151 -11.93 16.54 4.84
CA SER A 151 -11.40 17.88 5.09
C SER A 151 -12.48 18.94 5.21
N GLY A 152 -12.17 20.06 5.87
CA GLY A 152 -13.04 21.24 5.90
C GLY A 152 -13.06 22.03 4.59
N LEU A 153 -12.20 21.70 3.63
CA LEU A 153 -12.15 22.36 2.32
C LEU A 153 -13.25 21.83 1.38
N ASP A 154 -13.88 22.73 0.64
CA ASP A 154 -14.77 22.36 -0.46
C ASP A 154 -14.00 21.96 -1.74
N GLU A 155 -14.71 21.39 -2.72
CA GLU A 155 -14.12 20.98 -4.00
C GLU A 155 -13.43 22.14 -4.74
N THR A 156 -13.96 23.36 -4.64
CA THR A 156 -13.40 24.53 -5.31
C THR A 156 -12.06 24.93 -4.68
N GLU A 157 -11.96 24.89 -3.36
CA GLU A 157 -10.72 25.12 -2.60
C GLU A 157 -9.68 24.05 -2.87
N VAL A 158 -10.09 22.78 -2.91
CA VAL A 158 -9.22 21.66 -3.27
C VAL A 158 -8.67 21.84 -4.69
N GLN A 159 -9.53 22.20 -5.65
CA GLN A 159 -9.11 22.44 -7.03
C GLN A 159 -8.15 23.63 -7.15
N ARG A 160 -8.39 24.72 -6.42
CA ARG A 160 -7.48 25.88 -6.36
C ARG A 160 -6.10 25.52 -5.80
N ARG A 161 -6.00 24.47 -4.98
CA ARG A 161 -4.74 23.96 -4.42
C ARG A 161 -4.08 22.89 -5.30
N GLY A 162 -4.58 22.69 -6.52
CA GLY A 162 -4.01 21.77 -7.50
C GLY A 162 -4.68 20.39 -7.54
N GLY A 163 -5.86 20.24 -6.91
CA GLY A 163 -6.69 19.03 -7.01
C GLY A 163 -6.11 17.83 -6.26
N LEU A 164 -6.83 16.70 -6.38
CA LEU A 164 -6.43 15.41 -5.86
C LEU A 164 -6.15 14.43 -7.02
N PRO A 165 -5.21 13.49 -6.86
CA PRO A 165 -4.99 12.44 -7.85
C PRO A 165 -6.24 11.57 -8.07
N ASP A 166 -6.31 10.93 -9.24
CA ASP A 166 -7.40 10.03 -9.60
C ASP A 166 -7.57 8.90 -8.55
N GLY A 167 -8.84 8.52 -8.32
CA GLY A 167 -9.20 7.47 -7.36
C GLY A 167 -9.05 7.85 -5.88
N VAL A 168 -8.85 9.15 -5.58
CA VAL A 168 -8.99 9.71 -4.22
C VAL A 168 -10.42 10.22 -4.05
N HIS A 169 -11.09 9.83 -2.97
CA HIS A 169 -12.45 10.28 -2.67
C HIS A 169 -12.41 11.40 -1.65
N LEU A 170 -13.02 12.55 -1.96
CA LEU A 170 -13.13 13.70 -1.06
C LEU A 170 -14.47 13.69 -0.31
N PHE A 171 -14.42 13.88 1.00
CA PHE A 171 -15.56 14.14 1.86
C PHE A 171 -15.33 15.45 2.61
N THR A 172 -16.37 16.27 2.69
CA THR A 172 -16.34 17.51 3.46
C THR A 172 -16.71 17.25 4.93
N LYS A 173 -16.06 17.95 5.87
CA LYS A 173 -16.44 17.96 7.28
C LYS A 173 -17.71 18.82 7.46
N PRO A 174 -18.69 18.40 8.30
CA PRO A 174 -18.73 17.14 9.04
C PRO A 174 -19.09 15.95 8.13
N VAL A 175 -18.32 14.85 8.26
CA VAL A 175 -18.54 13.65 7.47
C VAL A 175 -19.51 12.70 8.16
N GLU A 176 -20.42 12.11 7.38
CA GLU A 176 -21.23 10.97 7.82
C GLU A 176 -20.38 9.70 7.76
N PHE A 177 -20.14 9.07 8.90
CA PHE A 177 -19.30 7.87 9.01
C PHE A 177 -19.79 6.73 8.14
N GLU A 178 -21.10 6.59 7.98
CA GLU A 178 -21.77 5.61 7.13
C GLU A 178 -21.28 5.69 5.67
N LYS A 179 -20.97 6.90 5.17
CA LYS A 179 -20.45 7.09 3.81
C LYS A 179 -19.02 6.56 3.68
N LEU A 180 -18.17 6.82 4.68
CA LEU A 180 -16.80 6.28 4.71
C LEU A 180 -16.83 4.75 4.77
N GLU A 181 -17.68 4.20 5.63
CA GLU A 181 -17.86 2.76 5.76
C GLU A 181 -18.34 2.11 4.47
N ALA A 182 -19.31 2.70 3.77
CA ALA A 182 -19.78 2.18 2.50
C ALA A 182 -18.65 2.09 1.46
N CYS A 183 -17.81 3.13 1.37
CA CYS A 183 -16.63 3.11 0.50
C CYS A 183 -15.62 2.03 0.91
N MET A 184 -15.36 1.90 2.20
CA MET A 184 -14.47 0.87 2.74
C MET A 184 -15.00 -0.54 2.42
N GLN A 185 -16.28 -0.83 2.71
CA GLN A 185 -16.89 -2.13 2.42
C GLN A 185 -16.89 -2.46 0.94
N ALA A 186 -17.20 -1.50 0.07
CA ALA A 186 -17.18 -1.69 -1.37
C ALA A 186 -15.78 -2.10 -1.85
N LYS A 187 -14.73 -1.43 -1.36
CA LYS A 187 -13.35 -1.78 -1.69
C LYS A 187 -12.93 -3.14 -1.11
N LEU A 188 -13.23 -3.38 0.16
CA LEU A 188 -12.76 -4.55 0.89
C LEU A 188 -13.44 -5.83 0.39
N ARG A 189 -14.71 -5.78 -0.03
CA ARG A 189 -15.41 -6.92 -0.67
C ARG A 189 -14.80 -7.33 -2.01
N VAL A 190 -14.33 -6.37 -2.80
CA VAL A 190 -13.70 -6.65 -4.11
C VAL A 190 -12.34 -7.35 -3.96
N ASN A 191 -11.70 -7.26 -2.80
CA ASN A 191 -10.42 -7.92 -2.56
C ASN A 191 -10.54 -9.39 -2.10
N VAL A 192 -11.75 -9.85 -1.76
CA VAL A 192 -12.05 -11.21 -1.24
C VAL A 192 -12.66 -12.13 -2.31
N ALA A 193 -13.08 -11.59 -3.46
CA ALA A 193 -13.59 -12.34 -4.60
C ALA A 193 -12.52 -12.54 -5.68
#